data_AF-A0A1W2FEJ7-F1
#
_entry.id   AF-A0A1W2FEJ7-F1
#
_cell.length_a   1.000
_cell.length_b   1.000
_cell.length_c   1.000
_cell.angle_alpha   90.00
_cell.angle_beta   90.00
_cell.angle_gamma   90.00
#
_symmetry.space_group_name_H-M   'P 1'
#
loop_
_entity.id
_entity.type
_entity.pdbx_description
1 polymer ?
#
loop_
_entity_poly.entity_id
_entity_poly.type
_entity_poly.pdbx_seq_one_letter_code
_entity_poly.pdbx_strand_id
1 'polypeptide(L)'
;MKWQDLTDEQLFETGGEQPGSQRSYERELEIRRRSYVLEKRVAEAQIEAANSQQLAANATVRTASWTMYSALAVAVSVVVAVVGLLM
;
A
#
# COMPACT_ATOMS: atom_id res chain seq x y z
N MET A 1 24.35 -6.99 -29.38
CA MET A 1 23.99 -6.16 -28.22
C MET A 1 22.74 -6.77 -27.60
N LYS A 2 22.72 -7.06 -26.29
CA LYS A 2 21.53 -7.67 -25.66
C LYS A 2 20.60 -6.58 -25.18
N TRP A 3 19.29 -6.77 -25.35
CA TRP A 3 18.23 -5.85 -24.89
C TRP A 3 18.27 -5.58 -23.38
N GLN A 4 18.75 -6.57 -22.62
CA GLN A 4 18.88 -6.54 -21.17
C GLN A 4 19.91 -5.51 -20.68
N ASP A 5 20.88 -5.17 -21.51
CA ASP A 5 21.97 -4.25 -21.16
C ASP A 5 21.62 -2.78 -21.44
N LEU A 6 20.49 -2.53 -22.12
CA LEU A 6 20.03 -1.18 -22.46
C LEU A 6 19.25 -0.54 -21.33
N THR A 7 19.42 0.77 -21.16
CA THR A 7 18.53 1.58 -20.31
C THR A 7 17.11 1.61 -20.88
N ASP A 8 16.13 1.99 -20.08
CA ASP A 8 14.75 2.10 -20.54
C ASP A 8 14.62 3.11 -21.68
N GLU A 9 15.22 4.31 -21.57
CA GLU A 9 15.20 5.28 -22.68
C GLU A 9 15.80 4.70 -23.95
N GLN A 10 16.96 4.03 -23.85
CA GLN A 10 17.60 3.43 -25.02
C GLN A 10 16.77 2.31 -25.66
N LEU A 11 16.03 1.56 -24.84
CA LEU A 11 15.14 0.49 -25.30
C LEU A 11 13.91 1.06 -26.04
N PHE A 12 13.38 2.19 -25.60
CA PHE A 12 12.26 2.87 -26.27
C PHE A 12 12.70 3.70 -27.49
N GLU A 13 13.90 4.28 -27.47
CA GLU A 13 14.46 5.09 -28.56
C GLU A 13 15.06 4.26 -29.70
N THR A 14 15.44 2.99 -29.47
CA THR A 14 15.85 2.08 -30.54
C THR A 14 14.63 1.65 -31.38
N GLY A 15 14.13 2.55 -32.23
CA GLY A 15 12.91 2.41 -33.03
C GLY A 15 13.12 2.32 -34.55
N GLY A 16 14.36 2.12 -35.01
CA GLY A 16 14.69 2.03 -36.44
C GLY A 16 14.51 0.64 -37.07
N GLU A 17 13.89 -0.30 -36.35
CA GLU A 17 13.76 -1.69 -36.79
C GLU A 17 12.51 -1.87 -37.65
N GLN A 18 12.60 -2.73 -38.66
CA GLN A 18 11.44 -3.03 -39.50
C GLN A 18 10.33 -3.64 -38.64
N PRO A 19 9.10 -3.08 -38.65
CA PRO A 19 7.97 -3.63 -37.91
C PRO A 19 7.74 -5.10 -38.29
N GLY A 20 7.55 -5.95 -37.28
CA GLY A 20 7.34 -7.39 -37.48
C GLY A 20 8.62 -8.21 -37.70
N SER A 21 9.80 -7.58 -37.67
CA SER A 21 11.06 -8.32 -37.61
C SER A 21 11.21 -9.02 -36.25
N GLN A 22 11.98 -10.13 -36.23
CA GLN A 22 12.29 -10.87 -35.00
C GLN A 22 12.88 -9.96 -33.91
N ARG A 23 13.69 -8.99 -34.33
CA ARG A 23 14.35 -8.03 -33.47
C ARG A 23 13.35 -7.07 -32.79
N SER A 24 12.35 -6.60 -33.54
CA SER A 24 11.25 -5.79 -33.00
C SER A 24 10.42 -6.58 -31.97
N TYR A 25 10.21 -7.87 -32.20
CA TYR A 25 9.46 -8.73 -31.28
C TYR A 25 10.21 -8.93 -29.96
N GLU A 26 11.53 -9.17 -30.02
CA GLU A 26 12.37 -9.31 -28.83
C GLU A 26 12.38 -8.02 -27.99
N ARG A 27 12.47 -6.86 -28.63
CA ARG A 27 12.38 -5.56 -27.96
C ARG A 27 11.03 -5.38 -27.26
N GLU A 28 9.92 -5.67 -27.95
CA GLU A 28 8.58 -5.54 -27.38
C GLU A 28 8.39 -6.48 -26.17
N LEU A 29 8.93 -7.70 -26.24
CA LEU A 29 8.84 -8.68 -25.17
C LEU A 29 9.63 -8.23 -23.93
N GLU A 30 10.81 -7.64 -24.13
CA GLU A 30 11.60 -7.04 -23.05
C GLU A 30 10.90 -5.82 -22.44
N ILE A 31 10.31 -4.95 -23.25
CA ILE A 31 9.49 -3.82 -22.77
C ILE A 31 8.35 -4.34 -21.88
N ARG A 32 7.58 -5.32 -22.36
CA ARG A 32 6.47 -5.92 -21.59
C ARG A 32 6.95 -6.55 -20.29
N ARG A 33 8.11 -7.21 -20.31
CA ARG A 33 8.71 -7.79 -19.11
C ARG A 33 9.03 -6.72 -18.06
N ARG A 34 9.64 -5.60 -18.48
CA ARG A 34 9.97 -4.49 -17.57
C ARG A 34 8.72 -3.82 -17.02
N SER A 35 7.72 -3.56 -17.87
CA SER A 35 6.42 -3.03 -17.44
C SER A 35 5.74 -3.94 -16.42
N TYR A 36 5.71 -5.25 -16.65
CA TYR A 36 5.14 -6.21 -15.71
C TYR A 36 5.84 -6.20 -14.35
N VAL A 37 7.18 -6.13 -14.34
CA VAL A 37 7.94 -6.05 -13.08
C VAL A 37 7.61 -4.76 -12.33
N LEU A 38 7.46 -3.65 -13.05
CA LEU A 38 7.11 -2.35 -12.46
C LEU A 38 5.69 -2.36 -11.89
N GLU A 39 4.71 -2.84 -12.65
CA GLU A 39 3.33 -3.02 -12.19
C GLU A 39 3.23 -3.93 -10.98
N LYS A 40 3.96 -5.04 -10.98
CA LYS A 40 4.03 -5.96 -9.84
C LYS A 40 4.54 -5.25 -8.59
N ARG A 41 5.64 -4.49 -8.68
CA ARG A 41 6.19 -3.73 -7.54
C ARG A 41 5.22 -2.68 -7.03
N VAL A 42 4.52 -1.99 -7.93
CA VAL A 42 3.48 -1.02 -7.57
C VAL A 42 2.32 -1.70 -6.84
N ALA A 43 1.85 -2.85 -7.34
CA ALA A 43 0.79 -3.60 -6.69
C ALA A 43 1.19 -4.11 -5.30
N GLU A 44 2.42 -4.63 -5.15
CA GLU A 44 2.97 -5.06 -3.85
C GLU A 44 3.03 -3.88 -2.87
N ALA A 45 3.52 -2.71 -3.30
CA ALA A 45 3.57 -1.51 -2.47
C ALA A 45 2.17 -1.02 -2.06
N GLN A 46 1.18 -1.10 -2.95
CA GLN A 46 -0.20 -0.75 -2.64
C GLN A 46 -0.84 -1.71 -1.63
N ILE A 47 -0.56 -3.01 -1.73
CA ILE A 47 -1.01 -4.01 -0.76
C ILE A 47 -0.41 -3.74 0.61
N GLU A 48 0.90 -3.45 0.68
CA GLU A 48 1.57 -3.11 1.92
C GLU A 48 1.00 -1.83 2.55
N ALA A 49 0.77 -0.79 1.75
CA ALA A 49 0.11 0.43 2.18
C ALA A 49 -1.30 0.16 2.72
N ALA A 50 -2.11 -0.64 2.02
CA ALA A 50 -3.46 -1.01 2.47
C ALA A 50 -3.43 -1.80 3.80
N ASN A 51 -2.49 -2.73 3.95
CA ASN A 51 -2.32 -3.49 5.18
C ASN A 51 -1.93 -2.58 6.37
N SER A 52 -1.00 -1.65 6.16
CA SER A 52 -0.64 -0.68 7.20
C SER A 52 -1.81 0.22 7.60
N GLN A 53 -2.64 0.64 6.64
CA GLN A 53 -3.85 1.42 6.90
C GLN A 53 -4.88 0.63 7.68
N GLN A 54 -5.09 -0.66 7.37
CA GLN A 54 -5.98 -1.52 8.15
C GLN A 54 -5.50 -1.68 9.60
N LEU A 55 -4.19 -1.87 9.81
CA LEU A 55 -3.61 -1.96 11.15
C LEU A 55 -3.80 -0.65 11.93
N ALA A 56 -3.57 0.50 11.29
CA ALA A 56 -3.80 1.81 11.89
C ALA A 56 -5.28 2.05 12.23
N ALA A 57 -6.20 1.66 11.33
CA ALA A 57 -7.62 1.74 11.55
C ALA A 57 -8.06 0.86 12.74
N ASN A 58 -7.57 -0.39 12.81
CA ASN A 58 -7.84 -1.29 13.93
C ASN A 58 -7.32 -0.75 15.26
N ALA A 59 -6.12 -0.14 15.26
CA ALA A 59 -5.57 0.52 16.45
C ALA A 59 -6.43 1.71 16.89
N THR A 60 -6.93 2.50 15.93
CA THR A 60 -7.84 3.61 16.19
C THR A 60 -9.16 3.14 16.79
N VAL A 61 -9.77 2.10 16.22
CA VAL A 61 -11.01 1.50 16.74
C VAL A 61 -10.80 0.99 18.16
N ARG A 62 -9.72 0.24 18.41
CA ARG A 62 -9.41 -0.28 19.75
C ARG A 62 -9.21 0.85 20.76
N THR A 63 -8.51 1.91 20.37
CA THR A 63 -8.30 3.09 21.23
C THR A 63 -9.63 3.77 21.54
N ALA A 64 -10.50 3.96 20.53
CA ALA A 64 -11.82 4.53 20.73
C ALA A 64 -12.69 3.69 21.69
N SER A 65 -12.64 2.36 21.57
CA SER A 65 -13.34 1.47 22.51
C SER A 65 -12.83 1.62 23.94
N TRP A 66 -11.51 1.69 24.15
CA TRP A 66 -10.93 1.93 25.48
C TRP A 66 -11.35 3.27 26.07
N THR A 67 -11.32 4.34 25.26
CA THR A 67 -11.79 5.66 25.68
C THR A 67 -13.25 5.62 26.13
N MET A 68 -14.12 4.91 25.41
CA MET A 68 -15.52 4.74 25.78
C MET A 68 -15.67 4.02 27.13
N TYR A 69 -14.93 2.92 27.35
CA TYR A 69 -14.97 2.21 28.63
C TYR A 69 -14.45 3.06 29.79
N SER A 70 -13.36 3.80 29.60
CA SER A 70 -12.83 4.71 30.62
C SER A 70 -13.82 5.82 30.94
N ALA A 71 -14.48 6.41 29.94
CA ALA A 71 -15.51 7.42 30.17
C ALA A 71 -16.68 6.87 31.00
N LEU A 72 -17.13 5.64 30.72
CA LEU A 72 -18.18 4.98 31.48
C LEU A 72 -17.76 4.68 32.92
N ALA A 73 -16.52 4.22 33.13
CA ALA A 73 -15.97 3.98 34.46
C ALA A 73 -15.90 5.27 35.29
N VAL A 74 -15.46 6.38 34.68
CA VAL A 74 -15.47 7.70 35.32
C VAL A 74 -16.90 8.11 35.69
N ALA A 75 -17.86 7.96 34.78
CA ALA A 75 -19.26 8.30 35.05
C ALA A 75 -19.83 7.51 36.25
N VAL A 76 -19.58 6.19 36.31
CA VAL A 76 -19.99 5.36 37.44
C VAL A 76 -19.29 5.80 38.73
N SER A 77 -18.00 6.10 38.69
CA SER A 77 -17.26 6.55 39.88
C SER A 77 -17.81 7.85 40.45
N VAL A 78 -18.22 8.80 39.59
CA VAL A 78 -18.84 10.06 40.00
C VAL A 78 -20.18 9.79 40.68
N VAL A 79 -21.02 8.90 40.13
CA VAL A 79 -22.30 8.53 40.75
C VAL A 79 -22.10 7.93 42.14
N VAL A 80 -21.17 6.98 42.29
CA VAL A 80 -20.87 6.36 43.58
C VAL A 80 -20.36 7.39 44.59
N ALA A 81 -19.46 8.28 44.16
CA ALA A 81 -18.92 9.33 45.03
C ALA A 81 -20.01 10.30 45.51
N VAL A 82 -20.94 10.69 44.63
CA VAL A 82 -22.07 11.56 45.00
C VAL A 82 -23.01 10.86 45.98
N VAL A 83 -23.35 9.59 45.75
CA VAL A 83 -24.22 8.82 46.67
C VAL A 83 -23.53 8.65 48.03
N GLY A 84 -22.24 8.32 48.05
CA GLY A 84 -21.47 8.17 49.28
C GLY A 84 -21.28 9.47 50.07
N LEU A 85 -21.34 10.63 49.42
CA LEU A 85 -21.34 11.95 50.07
C LEU A 85 -22.72 12.33 50.66
N LEU A 86 -23.81 11.76 50.13
CA LEU A 86 -25.18 12.08 50.51
C LEU A 86 -25.77 11.13 51.57
N MET A 87 -25.12 10.00 51.85
CA MET A 87 -25.43 9.09 52.96
C MET A 87 -24.61 9.42 54.20
#